data_AF-D2W565-F1
#
_entry.id   AF-D2W565-F1
#
_cell.length_a   1.000
_cell.length_b   1.000
_cell.length_c   1.000
_cell.angle_alpha   90.00
_cell.angle_beta   90.00
_cell.angle_gamma   90.00
#
_symmetry.space_group_name_H-M   'P 1'
#
loop_
_entity.id
_entity.type
_entity.pdbx_description
1 polymer ?
#
loop_
_entity_poly.entity_id
_entity_poly.type
_entity_poly.pdbx_seq_one_letter_code
_entity_poly.pdbx_strand_id
1 'polypeptide(L)'
;MNESFSVTHDGSTTIGGTLNNYNNLDSNTASQLSSSSTSSLSSSNSQSGLISNLRRIFNASLMQYLVNLKVSDTHMKGWRYYVLFGWLHLHYMFIGWIINFSSTYYSNDYTASTLSSRIVAPFGFYGGWVARVLNFPLTLSIDAMGSPYELFIALIALFIVLIMLLPFLMVLKTRSFFAEKKEKLDFYMIIYSFVMLLMAPFMMFVMSSFIDCNLNDYTLMRFPSKTCYGANNIVLIVISLVGMIVLCCFSAIYTFILPINDLKTSLPFQCEDSLSTMVTFSVTLFRILFMFVIPPQYLYIRSIVHMILSLVVAVVQIYTLSYFRRFENTIHFASTLCSVGASIGVLVSSLVNSKMEDMMGIAMFFGIVLGLSLIFSIIGVLIGDIYTRSIMRRIRSIMKSPSAVVGHMASRNSYSRQDSYSTEKESAEIYLSLENSLRQLKLFLRFCSSAQDIELVVSFIKGISTKKQFNDPKLITTSAIMIGHRWNDTNRYNFSLYLLKKASRLGGNYWETLNMHYRVKQFECF
;
A
#
# COMPACT_ATOMS: atom_id res chain seq x y z
N MET A 1 28.09 -29.57 -49.58
CA MET A 1 27.81 -30.52 -48.47
C MET A 1 26.41 -30.17 -47.98
N ASN A 2 25.34 -30.69 -48.60
CA ASN A 2 24.73 -32.03 -48.36
C ASN A 2 24.36 -32.14 -46.86
N GLU A 3 23.11 -32.25 -46.38
CA GLU A 3 21.82 -32.81 -46.86
C GLU A 3 20.66 -32.05 -46.13
N SER A 4 19.64 -31.51 -46.81
CA SER A 4 18.30 -32.11 -47.05
C SER A 4 17.66 -32.88 -45.90
N PHE A 5 16.49 -32.43 -45.40
CA PHE A 5 15.25 -33.22 -45.47
C PHE A 5 13.99 -32.36 -45.26
N SER A 6 13.00 -32.68 -46.07
CA SER A 6 11.70 -32.05 -46.34
C SER A 6 10.62 -32.34 -45.28
N VAL A 7 9.69 -31.40 -45.08
CA VAL A 7 8.30 -31.74 -44.70
C VAL A 7 7.33 -30.88 -45.51
N THR A 8 6.39 -31.59 -46.13
CA THR A 8 5.24 -31.18 -46.94
C THR A 8 4.20 -30.39 -46.15
N HIS A 9 3.68 -29.30 -46.74
CA HIS A 9 2.46 -28.64 -46.27
C HIS A 9 1.31 -28.99 -47.22
N ASP A 10 0.44 -29.90 -46.78
CA ASP A 10 -0.92 -30.03 -47.32
C ASP A 10 -1.82 -28.99 -46.63
N GLY A 11 -2.64 -28.32 -47.46
CA GLY A 11 -3.61 -27.34 -47.00
C GLY A 11 -4.89 -27.97 -46.47
N SER A 12 -5.53 -27.31 -45.50
CA SER A 12 -6.99 -27.25 -45.38
C SER A 12 -7.43 -26.19 -44.35
N THR A 13 -8.10 -25.17 -44.86
CA THR A 13 -9.29 -24.51 -44.29
C THR A 13 -9.35 -24.27 -42.77
N THR A 14 -9.00 -23.05 -42.33
CA THR A 14 -9.49 -22.48 -41.07
C THR A 14 -10.78 -21.70 -41.32
N ILE A 15 -11.89 -22.33 -40.94
CA ILE A 15 -13.22 -21.72 -40.82
C ILE A 15 -13.20 -20.76 -39.61
N GLY A 16 -13.69 -19.54 -39.83
CA GLY A 16 -13.87 -18.54 -38.80
C GLY A 16 -14.84 -18.99 -37.71
N GLY A 17 -14.40 -18.85 -36.46
CA GLY A 17 -15.21 -19.09 -35.26
C GLY A 17 -15.27 -17.80 -34.43
N THR A 18 -16.42 -17.16 -34.49
CA THR A 18 -16.82 -15.95 -33.79
C THR A 18 -16.72 -16.09 -32.27
N LEU A 19 -16.11 -15.08 -31.65
CA LEU A 19 -16.13 -14.81 -30.21
C LEU A 19 -17.55 -14.40 -29.80
N ASN A 20 -18.31 -15.29 -29.18
CA ASN A 20 -19.54 -14.94 -28.44
C ASN A 20 -19.88 -16.08 -27.48
N ASN A 21 -19.52 -15.94 -26.20
CA ASN A 21 -20.24 -16.55 -25.09
C ASN A 21 -19.60 -16.16 -23.76
N TYR A 22 -20.17 -15.15 -23.10
CA TYR A 22 -20.24 -15.04 -21.64
C TYR A 22 -21.37 -14.06 -21.28
N ASN A 23 -22.61 -14.55 -21.30
CA ASN A 23 -23.78 -13.88 -20.74
C ASN A 23 -24.84 -14.90 -20.27
N ASN A 24 -24.41 -16.06 -19.76
CA ASN A 24 -25.31 -16.98 -19.07
C ASN A 24 -24.69 -17.39 -17.74
N LEU A 25 -25.13 -16.70 -16.68
CA LEU A 25 -25.00 -17.14 -15.30
C LEU A 25 -26.38 -16.99 -14.64
N ASP A 26 -27.09 -18.11 -14.68
CA ASP A 26 -28.03 -18.63 -13.69
C ASP A 26 -29.21 -17.75 -13.24
N SER A 27 -30.31 -17.87 -13.99
CA SER A 27 -31.68 -17.78 -13.47
C SER A 27 -32.25 -19.19 -13.29
N ASN A 28 -32.00 -19.82 -12.14
CA ASN A 28 -32.73 -21.01 -11.70
C ASN A 28 -33.68 -20.61 -10.57
N THR A 29 -34.96 -20.43 -10.92
CA THR A 29 -36.06 -20.47 -9.96
C THR A 29 -37.28 -21.03 -10.67
N ALA A 30 -37.51 -22.32 -10.48
CA ALA A 30 -38.77 -22.98 -10.81
C ALA A 30 -39.46 -23.37 -9.50
N SER A 31 -40.58 -22.73 -9.21
CA SER A 31 -41.71 -23.40 -8.58
C SER A 31 -43.00 -22.70 -9.03
N GLN A 32 -43.85 -23.46 -9.70
CA GLN A 32 -45.22 -23.12 -10.06
C GLN A 32 -46.09 -23.14 -8.79
N LEU A 33 -47.04 -22.20 -8.65
CA LEU A 33 -48.47 -22.54 -8.68
C LEU A 33 -49.40 -21.31 -8.61
N SER A 34 -50.44 -21.39 -9.44
CA SER A 34 -51.82 -20.88 -9.30
C SER A 34 -52.14 -19.37 -9.36
N SER A 35 -52.98 -19.07 -10.35
CA SER A 35 -53.76 -17.88 -10.63
C SER A 35 -54.90 -17.61 -9.64
N SER A 36 -55.07 -16.36 -9.19
CA SER A 36 -56.33 -15.59 -9.27
C SER A 36 -56.19 -14.18 -8.66
N SER A 37 -56.39 -13.18 -9.52
CA SER A 37 -57.00 -11.86 -9.29
C SER A 37 -57.00 -11.23 -7.89
N THR A 38 -56.30 -10.10 -7.73
CA THR A 38 -56.92 -8.80 -7.40
C THR A 38 -55.90 -7.66 -7.53
N SER A 39 -56.33 -6.61 -8.23
CA SER A 39 -55.65 -5.35 -8.42
C SER A 39 -55.56 -4.55 -7.13
N SER A 40 -54.36 -4.24 -6.67
CA SER A 40 -54.12 -3.11 -5.76
C SER A 40 -52.81 -2.41 -6.11
N LEU A 41 -52.94 -1.16 -6.55
CA LEU A 41 -51.86 -0.20 -6.72
C LEU A 41 -51.00 -0.13 -5.45
N SER A 42 -49.71 -0.44 -5.56
CA SER A 42 -48.68 -0.01 -4.61
C SER A 42 -47.43 0.44 -5.36
N SER A 43 -47.51 1.64 -5.93
CA SER A 43 -46.43 2.35 -6.60
C SER A 43 -45.51 3.04 -5.58
N SER A 44 -44.75 2.27 -4.81
CA SER A 44 -43.73 2.83 -3.90
C SER A 44 -42.47 1.96 -3.70
N ASN A 45 -42.40 0.75 -4.27
CA ASN A 45 -41.23 -0.15 -4.13
C ASN A 45 -40.36 -0.32 -5.39
N SER A 46 -40.69 0.34 -6.51
CA SER A 46 -39.92 0.20 -7.77
C SER A 46 -38.65 1.07 -7.83
N GLN A 47 -38.59 2.18 -7.08
CA GLN A 47 -37.42 3.06 -7.04
C GLN A 47 -36.23 2.44 -6.28
N SER A 48 -36.48 1.68 -5.21
CA SER A 48 -35.41 1.02 -4.43
C SER A 48 -34.78 -0.16 -5.20
N GLY A 49 -35.57 -0.89 -5.99
CA GLY A 49 -35.11 -1.93 -6.91
C GLY A 49 -34.24 -1.41 -8.05
N LEU A 50 -34.59 -0.25 -8.62
CA LEU A 50 -33.78 0.38 -9.68
C LEU A 50 -32.46 0.92 -9.14
N ILE A 51 -32.46 1.62 -8.00
CA ILE A 51 -31.23 2.18 -7.41
C ILE A 51 -30.28 1.04 -6.96
N SER A 52 -30.81 -0.04 -6.39
CA SER A 52 -30.00 -1.20 -6.00
C SER A 52 -29.44 -1.96 -7.21
N ASN A 53 -30.22 -2.12 -8.28
CA ASN A 53 -29.75 -2.72 -9.54
C ASN A 53 -28.70 -1.82 -10.23
N LEU A 54 -28.91 -0.52 -10.30
CA LEU A 54 -27.94 0.44 -10.84
C LEU A 54 -26.65 0.44 -10.02
N ARG A 55 -26.73 0.41 -8.69
CA ARG A 55 -25.56 0.30 -7.80
C ARG A 55 -24.83 -1.02 -8.02
N ARG A 56 -25.54 -2.12 -8.22
CA ARG A 56 -24.94 -3.43 -8.51
C ARG A 56 -24.22 -3.44 -9.85
N ILE A 57 -24.85 -2.90 -10.90
CA ILE A 57 -24.26 -2.77 -12.24
C ILE A 57 -23.02 -1.86 -12.17
N PHE A 58 -23.13 -0.70 -11.55
CA PHE A 58 -22.02 0.23 -11.37
C PHE A 58 -20.86 -0.41 -10.61
N ASN A 59 -21.13 -1.10 -9.49
CA ASN A 59 -20.11 -1.80 -8.73
C ASN A 59 -19.44 -2.91 -9.55
N ALA A 60 -20.20 -3.66 -10.36
CA ALA A 60 -19.64 -4.69 -11.22
C ALA A 60 -18.76 -4.10 -12.33
N SER A 61 -19.21 -3.04 -12.99
CA SER A 61 -18.42 -2.33 -14.02
C SER A 61 -17.16 -1.68 -13.44
N LEU A 62 -17.27 -1.05 -12.26
CA LEU A 62 -16.13 -0.47 -11.54
C LEU A 62 -15.13 -1.56 -11.13
N MET A 63 -15.62 -2.69 -10.61
CA MET A 63 -14.78 -3.83 -10.25
C MET A 63 -13.99 -4.35 -11.45
N GLN A 64 -14.68 -4.61 -12.56
CA GLN A 64 -14.06 -5.09 -13.79
C GLN A 64 -13.05 -4.07 -14.34
N TYR A 65 -13.37 -2.78 -14.26
CA TYR A 65 -12.46 -1.71 -14.63
C TYR A 65 -11.19 -1.72 -13.77
N LEU A 66 -11.30 -1.79 -12.44
CA LEU A 66 -10.15 -1.84 -11.53
C LEU A 66 -9.28 -3.09 -11.72
N VAL A 67 -9.90 -4.26 -11.95
CA VAL A 67 -9.17 -5.51 -12.27
C VAL A 67 -8.45 -5.41 -13.62
N ASN A 68 -9.02 -4.68 -14.57
CA ASN A 68 -8.39 -4.43 -15.86
C ASN A 68 -7.29 -3.38 -15.78
N LEU A 69 -7.45 -2.39 -14.89
CA LEU A 69 -6.47 -1.36 -14.63
C LEU A 69 -5.18 -1.95 -14.04
N LYS A 70 -5.32 -2.90 -13.11
CA LYS A 70 -4.18 -3.52 -12.46
C LYS A 70 -3.32 -4.28 -13.46
N VAL A 71 -2.02 -4.04 -13.39
CA VAL A 71 -1.06 -4.70 -14.28
C VAL A 71 -0.81 -6.12 -13.77
N SER A 72 -1.21 -7.12 -14.56
CA SER A 72 -1.03 -8.56 -14.24
C SER A 72 0.04 -9.24 -15.08
N ASP A 73 0.36 -8.70 -16.26
CA ASP A 73 1.05 -9.45 -17.31
C ASP A 73 2.56 -9.13 -17.37
N THR A 74 3.01 -8.05 -16.72
CA THR A 74 4.43 -7.64 -16.75
C THR A 74 5.21 -8.15 -15.54
N HIS A 75 6.09 -9.12 -15.75
CA HIS A 75 6.96 -9.64 -14.68
C HIS A 75 8.29 -8.89 -14.61
N MET A 76 8.44 -8.01 -13.61
CA MET A 76 9.70 -7.31 -13.37
C MET A 76 10.68 -8.21 -12.59
N LYS A 77 11.75 -8.62 -13.26
CA LYS A 77 12.87 -9.37 -12.67
C LYS A 77 14.18 -8.61 -12.86
N GLY A 78 15.05 -8.68 -11.86
CA GLY A 78 16.37 -8.08 -11.89
C GLY A 78 16.63 -7.14 -10.73
N TRP A 79 17.91 -6.98 -10.38
CA TRP A 79 18.35 -6.18 -9.24
C TRP A 79 17.98 -4.69 -9.38
N ARG A 80 17.93 -4.15 -10.61
CA ARG A 80 17.58 -2.74 -10.87
C ARG A 80 16.18 -2.40 -10.35
N TYR A 81 15.19 -3.24 -10.65
CA TYR A 81 13.82 -3.06 -10.16
C TYR A 81 13.75 -3.27 -8.64
N TYR A 82 14.52 -4.23 -8.12
CA TYR A 82 14.59 -4.43 -6.67
C TYR A 82 15.06 -3.16 -5.95
N VAL A 83 16.13 -2.52 -6.44
CA VAL A 83 16.66 -1.27 -5.88
C VAL A 83 15.66 -0.12 -6.03
N LEU A 84 15.06 0.07 -7.21
CA LEU A 84 14.12 1.17 -7.45
C LEU A 84 12.88 1.11 -6.56
N PHE A 85 12.22 -0.05 -6.48
CA PHE A 85 11.02 -0.21 -5.64
C PHE A 85 11.36 -0.23 -4.15
N GLY A 86 12.54 -0.74 -3.78
CA GLY A 86 13.06 -0.64 -2.42
C GLY A 86 13.29 0.81 -2.02
N TRP A 87 13.90 1.60 -2.90
CA TRP A 87 14.11 3.02 -2.70
C TRP A 87 12.79 3.79 -2.57
N LEU A 88 11.76 3.47 -3.34
CA LEU A 88 10.43 4.10 -3.19
C LEU A 88 9.87 3.90 -1.77
N HIS A 89 9.94 2.67 -1.23
CA HIS A 89 9.45 2.41 0.13
C HIS A 89 10.32 3.11 1.19
N LEU A 90 11.65 3.05 1.04
CA LEU A 90 12.58 3.75 1.92
C LEU A 90 12.38 5.28 1.88
N HIS A 91 12.06 5.84 0.71
CA HIS A 91 11.76 7.25 0.53
C HIS A 91 10.51 7.65 1.33
N TYR A 92 9.41 6.90 1.24
CA TYR A 92 8.20 7.16 2.04
C TYR A 92 8.41 6.94 3.55
N MET A 93 9.19 5.92 3.93
CA MET A 93 9.58 5.69 5.33
C MET A 93 10.42 6.87 5.88
N PHE A 94 11.38 7.34 5.09
CA PHE A 94 12.24 8.45 5.44
C PHE A 94 11.44 9.75 5.54
N ILE A 95 10.55 10.04 4.59
CA ILE A 95 9.63 11.19 4.63
C ILE A 95 8.73 11.14 5.85
N GLY A 96 8.19 9.97 6.17
CA GLY A 96 7.37 9.78 7.37
C GLY A 96 8.11 10.11 8.67
N TRP A 97 9.44 9.96 8.68
CA TRP A 97 10.30 10.34 9.80
C TRP A 97 10.65 11.84 9.79
N ILE A 98 11.14 12.39 8.67
CA ILE A 98 11.62 13.79 8.61
C ILE A 98 10.53 14.83 8.80
N ILE A 99 9.30 14.52 8.38
CA ILE A 99 8.16 15.44 8.48
C ILE A 99 7.87 15.93 9.90
N ASN A 100 8.28 15.18 10.92
CA ASN A 100 7.96 15.52 12.30
C ASN A 100 8.77 16.74 12.79
N PHE A 101 9.97 16.95 12.24
CA PHE A 101 10.91 18.00 12.64
C PHE A 101 11.30 18.92 11.48
N SER A 102 10.61 18.80 10.35
CA SER A 102 10.81 19.71 9.24
C SER A 102 10.43 21.13 9.64
N SER A 103 11.39 22.04 9.48
CA SER A 103 11.20 23.47 9.69
C SER A 103 11.18 24.17 8.34
N THR A 104 10.22 25.08 8.15
CA THR A 104 10.31 26.06 7.09
C THR A 104 11.32 27.10 7.55
N TYR A 105 12.61 26.84 7.33
CA TYR A 105 13.65 27.81 7.65
C TYR A 105 13.71 28.88 6.55
N TYR A 106 13.78 30.16 6.93
CA TYR A 106 14.04 31.29 6.04
C TYR A 106 15.31 32.01 6.52
N SER A 107 16.37 32.01 5.71
CA SER A 107 17.32 33.12 5.75
C SER A 107 18.08 33.19 4.42
N ASN A 108 17.61 34.08 3.54
CA ASN A 108 18.48 34.63 2.50
C ASN A 108 19.30 35.82 3.02
N ASP A 109 19.01 36.31 4.22
CA ASP A 109 19.80 37.32 4.91
C ASP A 109 20.74 36.67 5.92
N TYR A 110 22.01 36.56 5.52
CA TYR A 110 23.13 36.16 6.39
C TYR A 110 23.54 37.27 7.38
N THR A 111 22.74 38.34 7.52
CA THR A 111 23.03 39.44 8.45
C THR A 111 22.47 39.10 9.84
N ALA A 112 23.39 38.79 10.75
CA ALA A 112 23.14 38.30 12.11
C ALA A 112 22.20 39.18 12.99
N SER A 113 21.88 40.41 12.59
CA SER A 113 21.11 41.37 13.39
C SER A 113 19.58 41.24 13.26
N THR A 114 19.05 40.52 12.27
CA THR A 114 17.59 40.29 12.13
C THR A 114 17.19 38.80 12.24
N LEU A 115 18.16 37.95 12.59
CA LEU A 115 18.02 36.49 12.59
C LEU A 115 17.04 35.98 13.67
N SER A 116 16.89 36.70 14.79
CA SER A 116 16.07 36.26 15.92
C SER A 116 14.56 36.26 15.66
N SER A 117 14.06 36.98 14.65
CA SER A 117 12.62 37.05 14.36
C SER A 117 12.14 36.06 13.28
N ARG A 118 13.05 35.36 12.59
CA ARG A 118 12.72 34.49 11.44
C ARG A 118 13.08 33.01 11.60
N ILE A 119 13.74 32.64 12.70
CA ILE A 119 13.98 31.24 13.05
C ILE A 119 12.67 30.72 13.67
N VAL A 120 12.02 29.74 13.04
CA VAL A 120 10.73 29.18 13.52
C VAL A 120 10.86 27.72 13.98
N ALA A 121 12.06 27.30 14.36
CA ALA A 121 12.32 25.95 14.86
C ALA A 121 12.91 26.02 16.27
N PRO A 122 12.45 25.17 17.22
CA PRO A 122 12.98 25.13 18.59
C PRO A 122 14.42 24.57 18.66
N PHE A 123 15.05 24.34 17.51
CA PHE A 123 16.36 23.70 17.37
C PHE A 123 17.50 24.69 17.18
N GLY A 124 17.21 26.00 17.23
CA GLY A 124 18.18 27.05 16.93
C GLY A 124 18.67 27.01 15.49
N PHE A 125 19.69 27.81 15.18
CA PHE A 125 20.27 27.92 13.84
C PHE A 125 20.85 26.58 13.35
N TYR A 126 21.75 25.99 14.14
CA TYR A 126 22.49 24.78 13.73
C TYR A 126 21.59 23.55 13.62
N GLY A 127 20.68 23.33 14.57
CA GLY A 127 19.71 22.23 14.49
C GLY A 127 18.72 22.41 13.35
N GLY A 128 18.30 23.66 13.08
CA GLY A 128 17.49 24.01 11.91
C GLY A 128 18.19 23.71 10.58
N TRP A 129 19.48 24.01 10.47
CA TRP A 129 20.29 23.69 9.28
C TRP A 129 20.34 22.18 9.02
N VAL A 130 20.60 21.36 10.05
CA VAL A 130 20.61 19.89 9.91
C VAL A 130 19.23 19.38 9.50
N ALA A 131 18.17 19.89 10.13
CA ALA A 131 16.81 19.53 9.76
C ALA A 131 16.51 19.87 8.29
N ARG A 132 16.99 21.01 7.77
CA ARG A 132 16.87 21.37 6.36
C ARG A 132 17.58 20.37 5.45
N VAL A 133 18.82 20.00 5.76
CA VAL A 133 19.58 19.01 4.98
C VAL A 133 18.83 17.68 4.92
N LEU A 134 18.27 17.25 6.05
CA LEU A 134 17.45 16.02 6.10
C LEU A 134 16.14 16.15 5.31
N ASN A 135 15.60 17.36 5.13
CA ASN A 135 14.39 17.60 4.32
C ASN A 135 14.64 17.62 2.81
N PHE A 136 15.88 17.45 2.35
CA PHE A 136 16.19 17.47 0.91
C PHE A 136 15.26 16.58 0.06
N PRO A 137 14.90 15.34 0.45
CA PRO A 137 13.99 14.52 -0.37
C PRO A 137 12.56 15.06 -0.48
N LEU A 138 12.15 15.97 0.41
CA LEU A 138 10.87 16.66 0.37
C LEU A 138 10.97 17.97 -0.43
N THR A 139 12.05 18.73 -0.31
CA THR A 139 12.14 20.09 -0.88
C THR A 139 12.95 20.18 -2.16
N LEU A 140 13.77 19.17 -2.47
CA LEU A 140 14.79 19.19 -3.52
C LEU A 140 15.66 20.46 -3.49
N SER A 141 15.90 21.01 -2.29
CA SER A 141 16.59 22.29 -2.04
C SER A 141 15.97 23.54 -2.67
N ILE A 142 14.76 23.47 -3.23
CA ILE A 142 14.12 24.65 -3.83
C ILE A 142 13.78 25.71 -2.77
N ASP A 143 13.67 25.30 -1.50
CA ASP A 143 13.55 26.17 -0.33
C ASP A 143 14.78 27.05 -0.11
N ALA A 144 15.97 26.59 -0.50
CA ALA A 144 17.22 27.30 -0.28
C ALA A 144 17.57 28.25 -1.44
N MET A 145 17.02 28.03 -2.63
CA MET A 145 17.43 28.75 -3.84
C MET A 145 16.84 30.17 -3.97
N GLY A 146 16.07 30.66 -3.00
CA GLY A 146 15.40 31.97 -3.10
C GLY A 146 14.53 32.08 -4.36
N SER A 147 13.89 30.98 -4.72
CA SER A 147 13.20 30.82 -5.99
C SER A 147 12.01 31.77 -6.13
N PRO A 148 11.75 32.32 -7.33
CA PRO A 148 10.72 33.32 -7.53
C PRO A 148 9.31 32.71 -7.36
N TYR A 149 8.34 33.54 -6.95
CA TYR A 149 6.95 33.15 -6.74
C TYR A 149 6.34 32.49 -7.98
N GLU A 150 6.69 33.02 -9.15
CA GLU A 150 6.21 32.60 -10.46
C GLU A 150 6.67 31.18 -10.82
N LEU A 151 7.83 30.73 -10.32
CA LEU A 151 8.32 29.37 -10.56
C LEU A 151 7.40 28.33 -9.90
N PHE A 152 6.94 28.58 -8.69
CA PHE A 152 6.05 27.65 -7.98
C PHE A 152 4.69 27.56 -8.68
N ILE A 153 4.18 28.67 -9.20
CA ILE A 153 2.94 28.68 -10.00
C ILE A 153 3.13 27.80 -11.26
N ALA A 154 4.23 27.98 -11.98
CA ALA A 154 4.54 27.17 -13.16
C ALA A 154 4.67 25.67 -12.84
N LEU A 155 5.32 25.32 -11.73
CA LEU A 155 5.45 23.94 -11.28
C LEU A 155 4.10 23.30 -10.93
N ILE A 156 3.21 24.03 -10.25
CA ILE A 156 1.85 23.56 -9.97
C ILE A 156 1.07 23.34 -11.26
N ALA A 157 1.09 24.30 -12.18
CA ALA A 157 0.39 24.19 -13.45
C ALA A 157 0.86 22.97 -14.25
N LEU A 158 2.18 22.78 -14.37
CA LEU A 158 2.78 21.61 -15.01
C LEU A 158 2.33 20.32 -14.33
N PHE A 159 2.33 20.30 -12.99
CA PHE A 159 1.98 19.10 -12.25
C PHE A 159 0.50 18.75 -12.33
N ILE A 160 -0.40 19.73 -12.38
CA ILE A 160 -1.83 19.49 -12.64
C ILE A 160 -2.00 18.82 -14.00
N VAL A 161 -1.32 19.30 -15.05
CA VAL A 161 -1.33 18.66 -16.37
C VAL A 161 -0.80 17.22 -16.28
N LEU A 162 0.28 17.00 -15.54
CA LEU A 162 0.80 15.66 -15.31
C LEU A 162 -0.21 14.77 -14.60
N ILE A 163 -0.90 15.21 -13.55
CA ILE A 163 -1.95 14.43 -12.86
C ILE A 163 -3.06 14.04 -13.85
N MET A 164 -3.50 14.98 -14.69
CA MET A 164 -4.55 14.76 -15.70
C MET A 164 -4.14 13.77 -16.80
N LEU A 165 -2.85 13.49 -16.97
CA LEU A 165 -2.37 12.46 -17.88
C LEU A 165 -2.79 11.05 -17.43
N LEU A 166 -2.93 10.80 -16.13
CA LEU A 166 -3.33 9.48 -15.64
C LEU A 166 -4.71 9.04 -16.16
N PRO A 167 -5.82 9.78 -15.91
CA PRO A 167 -7.13 9.36 -16.39
C PRO A 167 -7.15 9.22 -17.91
N PHE A 168 -6.38 10.04 -18.64
CA PHE A 168 -6.20 9.88 -20.08
C PHE A 168 -5.55 8.53 -20.44
N LEU A 169 -4.45 8.15 -19.81
CA LEU A 169 -3.80 6.84 -20.00
C LEU A 169 -4.73 5.68 -19.65
N MET A 170 -5.54 5.83 -18.59
CA MET A 170 -6.51 4.80 -18.20
C MET A 170 -7.61 4.61 -19.26
N VAL A 171 -8.12 5.70 -19.83
CA VAL A 171 -9.10 5.63 -20.93
C VAL A 171 -8.49 4.95 -22.16
N LEU A 172 -7.25 5.30 -22.52
CA LEU A 172 -6.55 4.65 -23.64
C LEU A 172 -6.40 3.14 -23.43
N LYS A 173 -6.09 2.70 -22.19
CA LYS A 173 -5.97 1.28 -21.85
C LYS A 173 -7.26 0.49 -22.07
N THR A 174 -8.41 1.12 -21.85
CA THR A 174 -9.70 0.46 -22.02
C THR A 174 -10.19 0.38 -23.47
N ARG A 175 -9.59 1.12 -24.41
CA ARG A 175 -10.02 1.08 -25.81
C ARG A 175 -9.41 -0.13 -26.53
N SER A 176 -10.26 -0.92 -27.22
CA SER A 176 -9.85 -2.16 -27.90
C SER A 176 -8.74 -1.95 -28.93
N PHE A 177 -8.64 -0.76 -29.53
CA PHE A 177 -7.60 -0.38 -30.47
C PHE A 177 -6.17 -0.53 -29.91
N PHE A 178 -6.00 -0.46 -28.59
CA PHE A 178 -4.70 -0.63 -27.94
C PHE A 178 -4.49 -2.02 -27.31
N ALA A 179 -5.38 -2.99 -27.57
CA ALA A 179 -5.25 -4.35 -27.04
C ALA A 179 -3.90 -4.99 -27.41
N GLU A 180 -3.42 -4.79 -28.64
CA GLU A 180 -2.12 -5.30 -29.11
C GLU A 180 -0.92 -4.64 -28.41
N LYS A 181 -1.09 -3.42 -27.90
CA LYS A 181 -0.04 -2.63 -27.22
C LYS A 181 -0.23 -2.57 -25.70
N LYS A 182 -1.13 -3.38 -25.16
CA LYS A 182 -1.53 -3.36 -23.74
C LYS A 182 -0.32 -3.55 -22.81
N GLU A 183 0.59 -4.47 -23.12
CA GLU A 183 1.79 -4.71 -22.31
C GLU A 183 2.72 -3.48 -22.25
N LYS A 184 2.92 -2.79 -23.38
CA LYS A 184 3.71 -1.56 -23.43
C LYS A 184 3.04 -0.44 -22.62
N LEU A 185 1.72 -0.30 -22.76
CA LEU A 185 0.95 0.69 -22.00
C LEU A 185 0.99 0.42 -20.50
N ASP A 186 0.90 -0.84 -20.09
CA ASP A 186 1.04 -1.27 -18.70
C ASP A 186 2.41 -0.89 -18.13
N PHE A 187 3.48 -1.14 -18.90
CA PHE A 187 4.83 -0.71 -18.53
C PHE A 187 4.94 0.81 -18.38
N TYR A 188 4.38 1.60 -19.31
CA TYR A 188 4.36 3.06 -19.20
C TYR A 188 3.57 3.55 -17.98
N MET A 189 2.41 2.95 -17.68
CA MET A 189 1.64 3.29 -16.49
C MET A 189 2.39 2.96 -15.20
N ILE A 190 3.17 1.88 -15.16
CA ILE A 190 4.00 1.55 -14.00
C ILE A 190 5.10 2.58 -13.80
N ILE A 191 5.84 2.93 -14.87
CA ILE A 191 6.89 3.97 -14.80
C ILE A 191 6.27 5.29 -14.37
N TYR A 192 5.17 5.70 -15.00
CA TYR A 192 4.50 6.95 -14.69
C TYR A 192 4.00 6.96 -13.23
N SER A 193 3.36 5.89 -12.75
CA SER A 193 2.91 5.79 -11.35
C SER A 193 4.08 5.83 -10.37
N PHE A 194 5.20 5.19 -10.70
CA PHE A 194 6.43 5.23 -9.91
C PHE A 194 6.99 6.66 -9.81
N VAL A 195 7.13 7.36 -10.96
CA VAL A 195 7.64 8.73 -11.01
C VAL A 195 6.70 9.69 -10.27
N MET A 196 5.39 9.55 -10.45
CA MET A 196 4.40 10.39 -9.75
C MET A 196 4.42 10.16 -8.23
N LEU A 197 4.54 8.92 -7.77
CA LEU A 197 4.68 8.63 -6.34
C LEU A 197 5.96 9.19 -5.74
N LEU A 198 7.06 9.20 -6.49
CA LEU A 198 8.32 9.79 -6.07
C LEU A 198 8.25 11.32 -6.00
N MET A 199 7.59 11.96 -6.98
CA MET A 199 7.45 13.41 -7.05
C MET A 199 6.35 13.95 -6.13
N ALA A 200 5.40 13.11 -5.69
CA ALA A 200 4.24 13.55 -4.91
C ALA A 200 4.61 14.31 -3.62
N PRO A 201 5.55 13.85 -2.78
CA PRO A 201 5.94 14.62 -1.58
C PRO A 201 6.53 16.00 -1.91
N PHE A 202 7.36 16.08 -2.96
CA PHE A 202 7.90 17.35 -3.43
C PHE A 202 6.79 18.30 -3.90
N MET A 203 5.83 17.79 -4.66
CA MET A 203 4.71 18.60 -5.14
C MET A 203 3.75 19.02 -4.03
N MET A 204 3.54 18.18 -3.00
CA MET A 204 2.84 18.59 -1.78
C MET A 204 3.53 19.79 -1.12
N PHE A 205 4.86 19.79 -1.07
CA PHE A 205 5.65 20.90 -0.54
C PHE A 205 5.58 22.16 -1.43
N VAL A 206 5.56 22.01 -2.77
CA VAL A 206 5.40 23.15 -3.69
C VAL A 206 4.01 23.77 -3.51
N MET A 207 2.95 22.96 -3.46
CA MET A 207 1.57 23.44 -3.25
C MET A 207 1.38 24.09 -1.88
N SER A 208 2.03 23.55 -0.84
CA SER A 208 1.92 24.10 0.51
C SER A 208 2.60 25.47 0.69
N SER A 209 3.48 25.85 -0.24
CA SER A 209 4.22 27.11 -0.21
C SER A 209 3.34 28.36 -0.29
N PHE A 210 2.10 28.23 -0.76
CA PHE A 210 1.11 29.32 -0.85
C PHE A 210 0.25 29.44 0.42
N ILE A 211 0.30 28.44 1.31
CA ILE A 211 -0.50 28.35 2.54
C ILE A 211 0.31 28.81 3.75
N ASP A 212 1.60 28.49 3.76
CA ASP A 212 2.50 28.75 4.89
C ASP A 212 2.69 30.26 5.13
N CYS A 213 2.00 30.79 6.13
CA CYS A 213 1.91 32.22 6.43
C CYS A 213 2.64 32.59 7.72
N ASN A 214 3.38 33.70 7.70
CA ASN A 214 3.86 34.31 8.92
C ASN A 214 2.77 35.21 9.52
N LEU A 215 2.21 34.80 10.66
CA LEU A 215 1.15 35.55 11.35
C LEU A 215 1.62 36.89 11.92
N ASN A 216 2.93 37.10 12.10
CA ASN A 216 3.45 38.36 12.61
C ASN A 216 3.46 39.46 11.54
N ASP A 217 3.86 39.11 10.30
CA ASP A 217 4.03 40.07 9.19
C ASP A 217 2.89 40.00 8.17
N TYR A 218 1.96 39.04 8.31
CA TYR A 218 0.89 38.73 7.35
C TYR A 218 1.39 38.49 5.91
N THR A 219 2.64 38.04 5.78
CA THR A 219 3.30 37.71 4.51
C THR A 219 3.62 36.22 4.43
N LEU A 220 3.70 35.69 3.21
CA LEU A 220 4.02 34.28 3.00
C LEU A 220 5.41 33.99 3.53
N MET A 221 5.56 32.88 4.26
CA MET A 221 6.85 32.49 4.86
C MET A 221 7.96 32.36 3.84
N ARG A 222 7.63 31.90 2.62
CA ARG A 222 8.60 31.70 1.53
C ARG A 222 8.71 32.89 0.59
N PHE A 223 7.67 33.70 0.51
CA PHE A 223 7.58 34.83 -0.40
C PHE A 223 7.21 36.08 0.40
N PRO A 224 8.16 36.65 1.17
CA PRO A 224 7.86 37.75 2.07
C PRO A 224 7.41 39.03 1.34
N SER A 225 7.68 39.14 0.04
CA SER A 225 7.17 40.23 -0.81
C SER A 225 5.68 40.10 -1.16
N LYS A 226 5.03 38.98 -0.78
CA LYS A 226 3.63 38.69 -1.09
C LYS A 226 2.83 38.53 0.20
N THR A 227 1.72 39.25 0.29
CA THR A 227 0.77 39.16 1.40
C THR A 227 0.02 37.83 1.39
N CYS A 228 -0.15 37.18 2.56
CA CYS A 228 -0.83 35.88 2.66
C CYS A 228 -2.27 35.92 2.15
N TYR A 229 -3.02 36.95 2.54
CA TYR A 229 -4.45 37.11 2.21
C TYR A 229 -4.70 38.06 1.05
N GLY A 230 -3.70 38.25 0.17
CA GLY A 230 -3.90 39.01 -1.07
C GLY A 230 -4.80 38.24 -2.05
N ALA A 231 -5.60 38.96 -2.84
CA ALA A 231 -6.57 38.35 -3.78
C ALA A 231 -5.92 37.28 -4.69
N ASN A 232 -4.73 37.55 -5.23
CA ASN A 232 -3.99 36.60 -6.07
C ASN A 232 -3.55 35.34 -5.31
N ASN A 233 -3.15 35.47 -4.04
CA ASN A 233 -2.72 34.33 -3.25
C ASN A 233 -3.89 33.49 -2.74
N ILE A 234 -5.05 34.11 -2.46
CA ILE A 234 -6.27 33.39 -2.07
C ILE A 234 -6.66 32.38 -3.15
N VAL A 235 -6.63 32.77 -4.43
CA VAL A 235 -6.90 31.86 -5.55
C VAL A 235 -5.91 30.69 -5.56
N LEU A 236 -4.63 30.95 -5.34
CA LEU A 236 -3.59 29.93 -5.31
C LEU A 236 -3.71 29.01 -4.09
N ILE A 237 -4.11 29.51 -2.92
CA ILE A 237 -4.42 28.70 -1.74
C ILE A 237 -5.51 27.68 -2.06
N VAL A 238 -6.61 28.14 -2.68
CA VAL A 238 -7.74 27.26 -3.04
C VAL A 238 -7.29 26.18 -4.03
N ILE A 239 -6.57 26.57 -5.09
CA ILE A 239 -6.05 25.62 -6.09
C ILE A 239 -5.09 24.62 -5.45
N SER A 240 -4.18 25.08 -4.60
CA SER A 240 -3.21 24.22 -3.89
C SER A 240 -3.89 23.25 -2.93
N LEU A 241 -4.89 23.69 -2.15
CA LEU A 241 -5.63 22.81 -1.23
C LEU A 241 -6.38 21.70 -1.99
N VAL A 242 -7.09 22.07 -3.06
CA VAL A 242 -7.77 21.10 -3.92
C VAL A 242 -6.75 20.15 -4.56
N GLY A 243 -5.65 20.70 -5.10
CA GLY A 243 -4.57 19.93 -5.72
C GLY A 243 -3.94 18.91 -4.77
N MET A 244 -3.67 19.29 -3.52
CA MET A 244 -3.13 18.38 -2.50
C MET A 244 -4.10 17.26 -2.12
N ILE A 245 -5.40 17.56 -1.98
CA ILE A 245 -6.43 16.54 -1.71
C ILE A 245 -6.51 15.57 -2.89
N VAL A 246 -6.56 16.11 -4.12
CA VAL A 246 -6.56 15.32 -5.35
C VAL A 246 -5.32 14.42 -5.42
N LEU A 247 -4.14 14.95 -5.12
CA LEU A 247 -2.89 14.19 -5.10
C LEU A 247 -2.90 13.06 -4.07
N CYS A 248 -3.50 13.26 -2.89
CA CYS A 248 -3.69 12.19 -1.89
C CYS A 248 -4.62 11.09 -2.39
N CYS A 249 -5.65 11.41 -3.17
CA CYS A 249 -6.50 10.40 -3.80
C CYS A 249 -5.76 9.66 -4.92
N PHE A 250 -5.04 10.40 -5.76
CA PHE A 250 -4.28 9.81 -6.86
C PHE A 250 -3.10 8.95 -6.38
N SER A 251 -2.47 9.25 -5.24
CA SER A 251 -1.42 8.39 -4.68
C SER A 251 -1.90 6.97 -4.40
N ALA A 252 -3.13 6.82 -3.90
CA ALA A 252 -3.72 5.49 -3.70
C ALA A 252 -3.86 4.75 -5.05
N ILE A 253 -4.30 5.45 -6.10
CA ILE A 253 -4.44 4.90 -7.44
C ILE A 253 -3.08 4.52 -8.03
N TYR A 254 -2.07 5.38 -7.90
CA TYR A 254 -0.71 5.07 -8.37
C TYR A 254 -0.15 3.83 -7.68
N THR A 255 -0.32 3.70 -6.35
CA THR A 255 0.11 2.51 -5.61
C THR A 255 -0.66 1.25 -6.04
N PHE A 256 -1.94 1.37 -6.38
CA PHE A 256 -2.75 0.25 -6.87
C PHE A 256 -2.28 -0.29 -8.23
N ILE A 257 -1.76 0.57 -9.10
CA ILE A 257 -1.25 0.21 -10.43
C ILE A 257 0.08 -0.56 -10.32
N LEU A 258 0.89 -0.30 -9.30
CA LEU A 258 2.21 -0.94 -9.15
C LEU A 258 2.10 -2.47 -9.02
N PRO A 259 3.03 -3.24 -9.61
CA PRO A 259 3.03 -4.71 -9.59
C PRO A 259 3.53 -5.30 -8.25
N ILE A 260 3.29 -4.63 -7.12
CA ILE A 260 3.75 -5.05 -5.77
C ILE A 260 3.03 -6.30 -5.24
N ASN A 261 1.91 -6.67 -5.86
CA ASN A 261 1.11 -7.83 -5.46
C ASN A 261 1.53 -9.13 -6.16
N ASP A 262 2.33 -9.05 -7.23
CA ASP A 262 2.76 -10.22 -7.99
C ASP A 262 4.02 -10.83 -7.35
N LEU A 263 3.85 -12.03 -6.78
CA LEU A 263 4.91 -12.80 -6.12
C LEU A 263 5.95 -13.38 -7.10
N LYS A 264 5.68 -13.41 -8.42
CA LYS A 264 6.68 -13.83 -9.41
C LYS A 264 7.70 -12.74 -9.72
N THR A 265 7.36 -11.48 -9.44
CA THR A 265 8.32 -10.39 -9.52
C THR A 265 9.40 -10.55 -8.45
N SER A 266 10.59 -10.01 -8.68
CA SER A 266 11.63 -9.95 -7.65
C SER A 266 11.67 -8.53 -7.08
N LEU A 267 10.55 -8.10 -6.49
CA LEU A 267 10.42 -6.78 -5.87
C LEU A 267 10.56 -6.91 -4.34
N PRO A 268 11.13 -5.91 -3.65
CA PRO A 268 11.02 -5.82 -2.20
C PRO A 268 9.61 -5.35 -1.81
N PHE A 269 9.25 -5.56 -0.54
CA PHE A 269 7.98 -5.09 0.03
C PHE A 269 6.76 -5.60 -0.75
N GLN A 270 6.79 -6.87 -1.16
CA GLN A 270 5.67 -7.51 -1.84
C GLN A 270 4.49 -7.68 -0.90
N CYS A 271 3.30 -7.27 -1.36
CA CYS A 271 2.09 -7.25 -0.55
C CYS A 271 1.07 -8.28 -1.01
N GLU A 272 0.34 -8.89 -0.09
CA GLU A 272 -0.82 -9.72 -0.42
C GLU A 272 -1.89 -8.84 -1.08
N ASP A 273 -2.04 -7.64 -0.55
CA ASP A 273 -3.03 -6.65 -0.91
C ASP A 273 -2.38 -5.26 -0.89
N SER A 274 -2.65 -4.43 -1.91
CA SER A 274 -2.10 -3.08 -2.03
C SER A 274 -2.73 -2.09 -1.04
N LEU A 275 -3.89 -2.41 -0.45
CA LEU A 275 -4.65 -1.48 0.39
C LEU A 275 -3.82 -0.85 1.51
N SER A 276 -3.04 -1.66 2.23
CA SER A 276 -2.27 -1.16 3.36
C SER A 276 -1.15 -0.20 2.93
N THR A 277 -0.50 -0.47 1.80
CA THR A 277 0.53 0.41 1.24
C THR A 277 -0.10 1.68 0.68
N MET A 278 -1.26 1.56 0.00
CA MET A 278 -2.05 2.71 -0.47
C MET A 278 -2.42 3.65 0.68
N VAL A 279 -2.94 3.10 1.79
CA VAL A 279 -3.28 3.87 3.00
C VAL A 279 -2.03 4.51 3.59
N THR A 280 -0.92 3.76 3.72
CA THR A 280 0.31 4.30 4.29
C THR A 280 0.85 5.49 3.48
N PHE A 281 0.98 5.34 2.16
CA PHE A 281 1.51 6.42 1.31
C PHE A 281 0.59 7.63 1.31
N SER A 282 -0.72 7.41 1.23
CA SER A 282 -1.71 8.51 1.26
C SER A 282 -1.73 9.23 2.60
N VAL A 283 -1.61 8.50 3.72
CA VAL A 283 -1.50 9.11 5.06
C VAL A 283 -0.18 9.88 5.21
N THR A 284 0.92 9.41 4.65
CA THR A 284 2.18 10.19 4.64
C THR A 284 2.01 11.52 3.90
N LEU A 285 1.35 11.53 2.73
CA LEU A 285 1.02 12.79 2.04
C LEU A 285 0.06 13.67 2.85
N PHE A 286 -0.96 13.08 3.46
CA PHE A 286 -1.89 13.81 4.32
C PHE A 286 -1.21 14.43 5.55
N ARG A 287 -0.18 13.76 6.10
CA ARG A 287 0.67 14.37 7.12
C ARG A 287 1.41 15.59 6.55
N ILE A 288 1.95 15.54 5.32
CA ILE A 288 2.60 16.72 4.70
C ILE A 288 1.63 17.90 4.64
N LEU A 289 0.36 17.66 4.31
CA LEU A 289 -0.67 18.71 4.32
C LEU A 289 -0.79 19.37 5.71
N PHE A 290 -0.93 18.59 6.78
CA PHE A 290 -1.05 19.15 8.14
C PHE A 290 0.19 19.90 8.60
N MET A 291 1.37 19.51 8.11
CA MET A 291 2.62 20.17 8.46
C MET A 291 2.61 21.66 8.09
N PHE A 292 1.95 22.01 6.99
CA PHE A 292 1.92 23.37 6.43
C PHE A 292 0.59 24.10 6.65
N VAL A 293 -0.50 23.38 6.90
CA VAL A 293 -1.78 23.99 7.30
C VAL A 293 -1.70 24.52 8.73
N ILE A 294 -0.96 23.84 9.61
CA ILE A 294 -0.76 24.31 10.99
C ILE A 294 0.41 25.31 10.98
N PRO A 295 0.17 26.58 11.33
CA PRO A 295 1.23 27.58 11.35
C PRO A 295 2.35 27.16 12.30
N PRO A 296 3.61 27.47 11.98
CA PRO A 296 4.76 27.00 12.76
C PRO A 296 4.84 27.64 14.16
N GLN A 297 4.09 28.72 14.45
CA GLN A 297 3.90 29.23 15.80
C GLN A 297 3.22 28.20 16.72
N TYR A 298 2.44 27.29 16.14
CA TYR A 298 1.74 26.19 16.84
C TYR A 298 2.45 24.83 16.63
N LEU A 299 3.78 24.83 16.61
CA LEU A 299 4.59 23.64 16.36
C LEU A 299 4.29 22.49 17.35
N TYR A 300 3.94 22.80 18.60
CA TYR A 300 3.51 21.78 19.58
C TYR A 300 2.21 21.07 19.15
N ILE A 301 1.23 21.79 18.59
CA ILE A 301 -0.02 21.21 18.06
C ILE A 301 0.30 20.29 16.87
N ARG A 302 1.16 20.77 15.97
CA ARG A 302 1.63 19.99 14.82
C ARG A 302 2.27 18.67 15.23
N SER A 303 3.12 18.68 16.26
CA SER A 303 3.73 17.47 16.82
C SER A 303 2.70 16.50 17.40
N ILE A 304 1.67 16.98 18.10
CA ILE A 304 0.59 16.13 18.63
C ILE A 304 -0.19 15.47 17.49
N VAL A 305 -0.54 16.22 16.44
CA VAL A 305 -1.26 15.67 15.27
C VAL A 305 -0.42 14.60 14.58
N HIS A 306 0.86 14.85 14.33
CA HIS A 306 1.75 13.85 13.73
C HIS A 306 1.96 12.61 14.61
N MET A 307 2.03 12.78 15.92
CA MET A 307 2.12 11.67 16.87
C MET A 307 0.89 10.77 16.80
N ILE A 308 -0.32 11.34 16.84
CA ILE A 308 -1.58 10.59 16.76
C ILE A 308 -1.68 9.84 15.43
N LEU A 309 -1.43 10.52 14.30
CA LEU A 309 -1.47 9.91 12.98
C LEU A 309 -0.44 8.78 12.84
N SER A 310 0.77 8.97 13.36
CA SER A 310 1.81 7.93 13.34
C SER A 310 1.44 6.72 14.20
N LEU A 311 0.82 6.94 15.37
CA LEU A 311 0.36 5.87 16.24
C LEU A 311 -0.77 5.05 15.61
N VAL A 312 -1.75 5.71 14.99
CA VAL A 312 -2.83 5.04 14.24
C VAL A 312 -2.24 4.18 13.12
N VAL A 313 -1.30 4.72 12.34
CA VAL A 313 -0.63 3.98 11.27
C VAL A 313 0.17 2.80 11.83
N ALA A 314 0.86 2.96 12.97
CA ALA A 314 1.60 1.88 13.61
C ALA A 314 0.67 0.72 14.03
N VAL A 315 -0.49 1.04 14.62
CA VAL A 315 -1.51 0.05 15.00
C VAL A 315 -2.06 -0.68 13.78
N VAL A 316 -2.36 0.06 12.70
CA VAL A 316 -2.82 -0.56 11.44
C VAL A 316 -1.75 -1.52 10.90
N GLN A 317 -0.49 -1.10 10.84
CA GLN A 317 0.59 -1.92 10.27
C GLN A 317 0.88 -3.20 11.07
N ILE A 318 0.89 -3.15 12.40
CA ILE A 318 1.11 -4.36 13.23
C ILE A 318 -0.10 -5.30 13.17
N TYR A 319 -1.30 -4.78 12.92
CA TYR A 319 -2.50 -5.58 12.73
C TYR A 319 -2.53 -6.26 11.36
N THR A 320 -2.19 -5.55 10.29
CA THR A 320 -2.30 -6.06 8.91
C THR A 320 -1.09 -6.88 8.47
N LEU A 321 0.12 -6.53 8.94
CA LEU A 321 1.41 -7.11 8.52
C LEU A 321 1.44 -7.43 7.02
N SER A 322 1.37 -6.37 6.23
CA SER A 322 0.98 -6.38 4.83
C SER A 322 2.01 -6.89 3.85
N TYR A 323 3.25 -7.18 4.26
CA TYR A 323 4.34 -7.68 3.40
C TYR A 323 4.58 -9.19 3.54
N PHE A 324 5.00 -9.88 2.47
CA PHE A 324 5.22 -11.34 2.50
C PHE A 324 6.45 -11.74 3.30
N ARG A 325 7.47 -10.87 3.35
CA ARG A 325 8.67 -11.15 4.14
C ARG A 325 8.51 -10.58 5.54
N ARG A 326 8.80 -11.40 6.55
CA ARG A 326 8.68 -11.02 7.97
C ARG A 326 9.50 -9.77 8.29
N PHE A 327 10.77 -9.74 7.84
CA PHE A 327 11.67 -8.63 8.14
C PHE A 327 11.21 -7.29 7.52
N GLU A 328 10.58 -7.31 6.34
CA GLU A 328 10.05 -6.12 5.67
C GLU A 328 8.93 -5.48 6.50
N ASN A 329 8.05 -6.28 7.09
CA ASN A 329 7.03 -5.79 8.03
C ASN A 329 7.65 -5.16 9.28
N THR A 330 8.67 -5.81 9.86
CA THR A 330 9.35 -5.30 11.06
C THR A 330 10.02 -3.95 10.79
N ILE A 331 10.72 -3.81 9.66
CA ILE A 331 11.37 -2.54 9.27
C ILE A 331 10.34 -1.42 9.09
N HIS A 332 9.24 -1.71 8.40
CA HIS A 332 8.19 -0.73 8.15
C HIS A 332 7.49 -0.27 9.43
N PHE A 333 7.20 -1.21 10.34
CA PHE A 333 6.66 -0.90 11.65
C PHE A 333 7.64 -0.07 12.51
N ALA A 334 8.93 -0.43 12.51
CA ALA A 334 9.97 0.31 13.22
C ALA A 334 10.12 1.75 12.70
N SER A 335 10.07 1.96 11.38
CA SER A 335 10.07 3.30 10.77
C SER A 335 8.88 4.16 11.22
N THR A 336 7.71 3.55 11.38
CA THR A 336 6.53 4.27 11.86
C THR A 336 6.67 4.63 13.35
N LEU A 337 7.21 3.74 14.19
CA LEU A 337 7.50 4.06 15.59
C LEU A 337 8.62 5.10 15.73
N CYS A 338 9.63 5.07 14.87
CA CYS A 338 10.64 6.13 14.76
C CYS A 338 9.99 7.51 14.58
N SER A 339 8.93 7.60 13.79
CA SER A 339 8.15 8.83 13.60
C SER A 339 7.40 9.28 14.86
N VAL A 340 6.92 8.32 15.67
CA VAL A 340 6.32 8.62 16.99
C VAL A 340 7.38 9.20 17.93
N GLY A 341 8.56 8.58 18.01
CA GLY A 341 9.69 9.07 18.80
C GLY A 341 10.14 10.49 18.38
N ALA A 342 10.24 10.72 17.06
CA ALA A 342 10.54 12.04 16.52
C ALA A 342 9.49 13.09 16.92
N SER A 343 8.20 12.75 16.84
CA SER A 343 7.10 13.65 17.21
C SER A 343 7.13 14.02 18.69
N ILE A 344 7.40 13.06 19.58
CA ILE A 344 7.58 13.30 21.01
C ILE A 344 8.78 14.23 21.24
N GLY A 345 9.90 13.97 20.56
CA GLY A 345 11.08 14.81 20.72
C GLY A 345 10.87 16.24 20.28
N VAL A 346 10.14 16.46 19.18
CA VAL A 346 9.80 17.80 18.70
C VAL A 346 8.85 18.49 19.68
N LEU A 347 7.87 17.76 20.21
CA LEU A 347 6.95 18.29 21.22
C LEU A 347 7.71 18.78 22.47
N VAL A 348 8.58 17.94 23.03
CA VAL A 348 9.43 18.32 24.18
C VAL A 348 10.30 19.53 23.84
N SER A 349 10.95 19.52 22.68
CA SER A 349 11.82 20.63 22.24
C SER A 349 11.05 21.94 22.12
N SER A 350 9.82 21.89 21.61
CA SER A 350 8.95 23.08 21.43
C SER A 350 8.52 23.72 22.74
N LEU A 351 8.42 22.92 23.82
CA LEU A 351 8.03 23.41 25.14
C LEU A 351 9.23 23.89 25.96
N VAL A 352 10.37 23.23 25.83
CA VAL A 352 11.58 23.55 26.62
C VAL A 352 12.37 24.71 26.03
N ASN A 353 12.60 24.73 24.70
CA ASN A 353 13.37 25.78 24.05
C ASN A 353 12.47 26.83 23.39
N SER A 354 11.51 27.38 24.14
CA SER A 354 10.57 28.40 23.65
C SER A 354 11.25 29.71 23.25
N LYS A 355 12.43 30.00 23.83
CA LYS A 355 13.27 31.16 23.50
C LYS A 355 14.21 30.92 22.30
N MET A 356 14.22 29.72 21.74
CA MET A 356 15.03 29.33 20.58
C MET A 356 16.53 29.60 20.74
N GLU A 357 17.10 29.30 21.92
CA GLU A 357 18.53 29.42 22.16
C GLU A 357 19.30 28.36 21.34
N ASP A 358 20.42 28.75 20.72
CA ASP A 358 21.15 27.88 19.78
C ASP A 358 21.79 26.66 20.45
N MET A 359 22.44 26.85 21.60
CA MET A 359 23.10 25.77 22.34
C MET A 359 22.08 24.77 22.91
N MET A 360 20.96 25.26 23.41
CA MET A 360 19.85 24.40 23.84
C MET A 360 19.23 23.69 22.63
N GLY A 361 19.06 24.40 21.52
CA GLY A 361 18.43 23.91 20.31
C GLY A 361 19.16 22.73 19.67
N ILE A 362 20.49 22.80 19.58
CA ILE A 362 21.30 21.69 19.03
C ILE A 362 21.24 20.46 19.94
N ALA A 363 21.27 20.66 21.26
CA ALA A 363 21.15 19.58 22.24
C ALA A 363 19.77 18.91 22.17
N MET A 364 18.71 19.70 22.00
CA MET A 364 17.35 19.20 21.83
C MET A 364 17.17 18.40 20.54
N PHE A 365 17.75 18.87 19.42
CA PHE A 365 17.65 18.16 18.14
C PHE A 365 18.42 16.83 18.16
N PHE A 366 19.72 16.84 18.46
CA PHE A 366 20.53 15.63 18.44
C PHE A 366 20.25 14.70 19.62
N GLY A 367 20.06 15.26 20.81
CA GLY A 367 19.83 14.48 22.02
C GLY A 367 18.40 13.94 22.08
N ILE A 368 17.40 14.81 21.96
CA ILE A 368 16.00 14.42 22.18
C ILE A 368 15.34 13.92 20.89
N VAL A 369 15.33 14.71 19.81
CA VAL A 369 14.60 14.31 18.58
C VAL A 369 15.22 13.07 17.94
N LEU A 370 16.52 13.09 17.63
CA LEU A 370 17.20 11.95 17.03
C LEU A 370 17.36 10.78 18.01
N GLY A 371 17.65 11.06 19.29
CA GLY A 371 17.76 10.03 20.32
C GLY A 371 16.45 9.27 20.54
N LEU A 372 15.32 9.95 20.70
CA LEU A 372 14.02 9.30 20.83
C LEU A 372 13.59 8.59 19.54
N SER A 373 13.89 9.16 18.36
CA SER A 373 13.67 8.49 17.08
C SER A 373 14.37 7.13 17.03
N LEU A 374 15.65 7.08 17.43
CA LEU A 374 16.45 5.85 17.45
C LEU A 374 15.91 4.85 18.48
N ILE A 375 15.63 5.28 19.71
CA ILE A 375 15.10 4.42 20.78
C ILE A 375 13.78 3.78 20.35
N PHE A 376 12.83 4.56 19.82
CA PHE A 376 11.55 4.03 19.37
C PHE A 376 11.69 3.12 18.14
N SER A 377 12.66 3.37 17.26
CA SER A 377 12.97 2.46 16.15
C SER A 377 13.45 1.09 16.66
N ILE A 378 14.36 1.07 17.64
CA ILE A 378 14.86 -0.16 18.27
C ILE A 378 13.72 -0.91 18.96
N ILE A 379 12.91 -0.21 19.75
CA ILE A 379 11.71 -0.78 20.39
C ILE A 379 10.77 -1.38 19.34
N GLY A 380 10.55 -0.68 18.23
CA GLY A 380 9.71 -1.17 17.14
C GLY A 380 10.23 -2.44 16.47
N VAL A 381 11.54 -2.53 16.24
CA VAL A 381 12.17 -3.76 15.72
C VAL A 381 11.96 -4.91 16.71
N LEU A 382 12.22 -4.69 18.00
CA LEU A 382 12.06 -5.71 19.04
C LEU A 382 10.60 -6.18 19.15
N ILE A 383 9.63 -5.25 19.23
CA ILE A 383 8.20 -5.58 19.30
C ILE A 383 7.78 -6.37 18.06
N GLY A 384 8.11 -5.89 16.86
CA GLY A 384 7.71 -6.52 15.60
C GLY A 384 8.30 -7.93 15.43
N ASP A 385 9.58 -8.10 15.77
CA ASP A 385 10.25 -9.40 15.68
C ASP A 385 9.77 -10.40 16.76
N ILE A 386 9.60 -9.96 18.02
CA ILE A 386 9.04 -10.81 19.09
C ILE A 386 7.61 -11.24 18.75
N TYR A 387 6.77 -10.29 18.32
CA TYR A 387 5.37 -10.56 17.97
C TYR A 387 5.26 -11.59 16.84
N THR A 388 5.97 -11.36 15.73
CA THR A 388 5.92 -12.27 14.58
C THR A 388 6.55 -13.63 14.89
N ARG A 389 7.65 -13.70 15.65
CA ARG A 389 8.23 -14.98 16.10
C ARG A 389 7.30 -15.75 17.03
N SER A 390 6.62 -15.07 17.94
CA SER A 390 5.68 -15.69 18.88
C SER A 390 4.52 -16.38 18.12
N ILE A 391 3.93 -15.69 17.14
CA ILE A 391 2.89 -16.25 16.27
C ILE A 391 3.41 -17.49 15.53
N MET A 392 4.59 -17.40 14.91
CA MET A 392 5.15 -18.53 14.15
C MET A 392 5.41 -19.75 15.03
N ARG A 393 5.93 -19.56 16.24
CA ARG A 393 6.19 -20.64 17.19
C ARG A 393 4.89 -21.30 17.66
N ARG A 394 3.88 -20.50 18.00
CA ARG A 394 2.58 -20.99 18.48
C ARG A 394 1.88 -21.86 17.43
N ILE A 395 1.72 -21.36 16.21
CA ILE A 395 1.01 -22.10 15.15
C ILE A 395 1.80 -23.33 14.72
N ARG A 396 3.13 -23.23 14.60
CA ARG A 396 3.98 -24.39 14.30
C ARG A 396 3.85 -25.49 15.36
N SER A 397 3.76 -25.13 16.64
CA SER A 397 3.58 -26.10 17.72
C SER A 397 2.24 -26.84 17.60
N ILE A 398 1.16 -26.13 17.24
CA ILE A 398 -0.18 -26.72 17.10
C ILE A 398 -0.27 -27.60 15.85
N MET A 399 0.40 -27.22 14.75
CA MET A 399 0.41 -28.06 13.54
C MET A 399 1.26 -29.32 13.69
N LYS A 400 2.27 -29.30 14.59
CA LYS A 400 3.14 -30.46 14.86
C LYS A 400 2.68 -31.31 16.04
N SER A 401 1.78 -30.81 16.91
CA SER A 401 1.30 -31.57 18.06
C SER A 401 0.61 -32.89 17.72
N PRO A 402 -0.14 -33.04 16.62
CA PRO A 402 -0.76 -34.32 16.28
C PRO A 402 0.26 -35.38 15.85
N SER A 403 1.32 -34.96 15.16
CA SER A 403 2.41 -35.84 14.70
C SER A 403 3.32 -36.33 15.85
N ALA A 404 3.38 -35.61 16.97
CA ALA A 404 4.17 -35.98 18.15
C ALA A 404 3.62 -37.23 18.87
N VAL A 405 2.33 -37.51 18.77
CA VAL A 405 1.68 -38.68 19.42
C VAL A 405 1.99 -39.99 18.69
N VAL A 406 2.27 -39.92 17.37
CA VAL A 406 2.55 -41.10 16.52
C VAL A 406 4.07 -41.36 16.37
N GLY A 407 4.91 -40.41 16.79
CA GLY A 407 6.32 -40.32 16.41
C GLY A 407 7.34 -41.14 17.19
N HIS A 408 7.00 -41.97 18.17
CA HIS A 408 8.02 -42.60 19.04
C HIS A 408 8.93 -43.68 18.38
N MET A 409 8.82 -43.97 17.08
CA MET A 409 9.60 -45.05 16.43
C MET A 409 10.20 -44.78 15.04
N ALA A 410 10.14 -43.56 14.48
CA ALA A 410 10.63 -43.31 13.11
C ALA A 410 12.02 -42.63 13.05
N SER A 411 12.74 -42.81 11.94
CA SER A 411 14.04 -42.20 11.63
C SER A 411 13.89 -40.76 11.10
N ARG A 412 14.90 -39.91 11.30
CA ARG A 412 14.91 -38.44 11.03
C ARG A 412 14.48 -38.01 9.62
N ASN A 413 14.62 -38.88 8.61
CA ASN A 413 14.18 -38.61 7.22
C ASN A 413 12.78 -39.15 6.91
N SER A 414 12.23 -40.07 7.72
CA SER A 414 10.85 -40.55 7.61
C SER A 414 9.84 -39.62 8.30
N TYR A 415 10.30 -38.76 9.22
CA TYR A 415 9.42 -37.84 9.96
C TYR A 415 8.73 -36.82 9.06
N SER A 416 9.41 -36.17 8.11
CA SER A 416 8.76 -35.10 7.33
C SER A 416 7.58 -35.60 6.50
N ARG A 417 7.70 -36.82 5.94
CA ARG A 417 6.64 -37.43 5.14
C ARG A 417 5.48 -37.95 5.99
N GLN A 418 5.77 -38.45 7.19
CA GLN A 418 4.78 -38.90 8.18
C GLN A 418 4.03 -37.71 8.81
N ASP A 419 4.74 -36.61 9.10
CA ASP A 419 4.19 -35.36 9.63
C ASP A 419 3.24 -34.71 8.60
N SER A 420 3.63 -34.67 7.32
CA SER A 420 2.79 -34.18 6.23
C SER A 420 1.49 -34.99 6.09
N TYR A 421 1.59 -36.33 6.11
CA TYR A 421 0.42 -37.21 5.99
C TYR A 421 -0.53 -37.13 7.19
N SER A 422 -0.01 -37.11 8.42
CA SER A 422 -0.81 -36.91 9.63
C SER A 422 -1.52 -35.56 9.63
N THR A 423 -0.80 -34.48 9.29
CA THR A 423 -1.35 -33.13 9.17
C THR A 423 -2.47 -33.05 8.12
N GLU A 424 -2.34 -33.76 6.99
CA GLU A 424 -3.39 -33.80 5.96
C GLU A 424 -4.67 -34.46 6.50
N LYS A 425 -4.54 -35.58 7.22
CA LYS A 425 -5.66 -36.33 7.79
C LYS A 425 -6.36 -35.57 8.94
N GLU A 426 -5.58 -34.91 9.79
CA GLU A 426 -6.05 -34.20 11.01
C GLU A 426 -6.28 -32.70 10.78
N SER A 427 -6.16 -32.24 9.54
CA SER A 427 -6.33 -30.84 9.13
C SER A 427 -7.62 -30.18 9.63
N ALA A 428 -8.73 -30.93 9.73
CA ALA A 428 -10.00 -30.44 10.26
C ALA A 428 -9.93 -30.15 11.77
N GLU A 429 -9.29 -31.03 12.54
CA GLU A 429 -9.10 -30.86 13.99
C GLU A 429 -8.13 -29.71 14.28
N ILE A 430 -7.04 -29.62 13.52
CA ILE A 430 -6.11 -28.49 13.58
C ILE A 430 -6.85 -27.18 13.29
N TYR A 431 -7.71 -27.15 12.26
CA TYR A 431 -8.49 -25.96 11.94
C TYR A 431 -9.46 -25.56 13.07
N LEU A 432 -10.19 -26.52 13.64
CA LEU A 432 -11.08 -26.27 14.79
C LEU A 432 -10.31 -25.76 16.01
N SER A 433 -9.13 -26.33 16.30
CA SER A 433 -8.27 -25.84 17.40
C SER A 433 -7.78 -24.40 17.18
N LEU A 434 -7.76 -23.95 15.92
CA LEU A 434 -7.30 -22.62 15.51
C LEU A 434 -8.45 -21.66 15.17
N GLU A 435 -9.72 -22.03 15.38
CA GLU A 435 -10.88 -21.21 15.00
C GLU A 435 -10.86 -19.81 15.65
N ASN A 436 -10.41 -19.71 16.90
CA ASN A 436 -10.24 -18.44 17.60
C ASN A 436 -8.96 -17.65 17.18
N SER A 437 -8.15 -18.21 16.29
CA SER A 437 -6.83 -17.69 15.91
C SER A 437 -6.57 -17.71 14.39
N LEU A 438 -7.63 -17.68 13.58
CA LEU A 438 -7.54 -17.72 12.11
C LEU A 438 -6.60 -16.65 11.51
N ARG A 439 -6.53 -15.46 12.13
CA ARG A 439 -5.56 -14.41 11.74
C ARG A 439 -4.11 -14.88 11.90
N GLN A 440 -3.80 -15.55 13.01
CA GLN A 440 -2.46 -16.06 13.29
C GLN A 440 -2.11 -17.18 12.33
N LEU A 441 -3.08 -18.05 12.02
CA LEU A 441 -2.95 -19.07 10.99
C LEU A 441 -2.66 -18.42 9.62
N LYS A 442 -3.41 -17.39 9.22
CA LYS A 442 -3.17 -16.64 7.98
C LYS A 442 -1.74 -16.09 7.92
N LEU A 443 -1.26 -15.49 9.01
CA LEU A 443 0.11 -14.96 9.09
C LEU A 443 1.16 -16.08 9.03
N PHE A 444 0.89 -17.25 9.63
CA PHE A 444 1.77 -18.41 9.54
C PHE A 444 1.86 -18.94 8.10
N LEU A 445 0.72 -19.11 7.44
CA LEU A 445 0.66 -19.47 6.01
C LEU A 445 1.48 -18.49 5.18
N ARG A 446 1.50 -17.21 5.55
CA ARG A 446 2.20 -16.15 4.83
C ARG A 446 3.72 -16.16 5.01
N PHE A 447 4.18 -16.35 6.24
CA PHE A 447 5.58 -16.22 6.62
C PHE A 447 6.37 -17.52 6.56
N CYS A 448 5.74 -18.63 6.17
CA CYS A 448 6.45 -19.90 5.99
C CYS A 448 7.56 -19.75 4.94
N SER A 449 8.81 -19.92 5.37
CA SER A 449 9.98 -19.80 4.51
C SER A 449 10.83 -21.08 4.47
N SER A 450 10.76 -21.90 5.51
CA SER A 450 11.46 -23.19 5.56
C SER A 450 10.75 -24.21 4.67
N ALA A 451 11.51 -25.05 3.97
CA ALA A 451 10.95 -26.13 3.15
C ALA A 451 10.00 -27.04 3.95
N GLN A 452 10.36 -27.33 5.21
CA GLN A 452 9.52 -28.12 6.12
C GLN A 452 8.20 -27.42 6.48
N ASP A 453 8.23 -26.10 6.71
CA ASP A 453 7.02 -25.35 7.00
C ASP A 453 6.11 -25.28 5.77
N ILE A 454 6.69 -25.13 4.57
CA ILE A 454 5.96 -25.10 3.31
C ILE A 454 5.26 -26.45 3.07
N GLU A 455 5.96 -27.58 3.27
CA GLU A 455 5.38 -28.92 3.10
C GLU A 455 4.21 -29.17 4.06
N LEU A 456 4.38 -28.78 5.33
CA LEU A 456 3.36 -28.89 6.37
C LEU A 456 2.14 -28.02 6.06
N VAL A 457 2.36 -26.77 5.60
CA VAL A 457 1.29 -25.87 5.16
C VAL A 457 0.54 -26.42 3.95
N VAL A 458 1.26 -26.92 2.94
CA VAL A 458 0.64 -27.51 1.74
C VAL A 458 -0.22 -28.71 2.11
N SER A 459 0.27 -29.59 2.99
CA SER A 459 -0.46 -30.77 3.46
C SER A 459 -1.71 -30.40 4.24
N PHE A 460 -1.61 -29.39 5.12
CA PHE A 460 -2.76 -28.81 5.81
C PHE A 460 -3.80 -28.26 4.83
N ILE A 461 -3.39 -27.48 3.82
CA ILE A 461 -4.30 -26.89 2.82
C ILE A 461 -5.01 -27.98 2.00
N LYS A 462 -4.29 -29.02 1.57
CA LYS A 462 -4.89 -30.15 0.84
C LYS A 462 -5.98 -30.82 1.67
N GLY A 463 -5.67 -31.17 2.91
CA GLY A 463 -6.61 -31.83 3.82
C GLY A 463 -7.86 -31.00 4.10
N ILE A 464 -7.69 -29.71 4.43
CA ILE A 464 -8.80 -28.83 4.83
C ILE A 464 -9.67 -28.37 3.65
N SER A 465 -9.11 -28.33 2.43
CA SER A 465 -9.79 -27.79 1.24
C SER A 465 -11.09 -28.52 0.89
N THR A 466 -11.14 -29.83 1.14
CA THR A 466 -12.29 -30.71 0.89
C THR A 466 -13.39 -30.58 1.95
N LYS A 467 -13.07 -29.99 3.10
CA LYS A 467 -14.00 -29.88 4.23
C LYS A 467 -14.90 -28.65 4.06
N LYS A 468 -16.17 -28.82 4.45
CA LYS A 468 -17.19 -27.74 4.48
C LYS A 468 -16.93 -26.69 5.56
N GLN A 469 -16.07 -26.96 6.53
CA GLN A 469 -15.74 -26.04 7.63
C GLN A 469 -14.79 -24.92 7.16
N PHE A 470 -14.08 -25.11 6.04
CA PHE A 470 -13.14 -24.14 5.50
C PHE A 470 -13.87 -23.02 4.74
N ASN A 471 -14.40 -22.06 5.50
CA ASN A 471 -15.30 -21.02 5.00
C ASN A 471 -14.78 -19.58 5.14
N ASP A 472 -13.55 -19.37 5.65
CA ASP A 472 -12.98 -18.02 5.73
C ASP A 472 -12.40 -17.61 4.35
N PRO A 473 -13.02 -16.64 3.64
CA PRO A 473 -12.59 -16.21 2.32
C PRO A 473 -11.16 -15.66 2.28
N LYS A 474 -10.71 -14.99 3.36
CA LYS A 474 -9.35 -14.43 3.43
C LYS A 474 -8.32 -15.53 3.52
N LEU A 475 -8.57 -16.49 4.39
CA LEU A 475 -7.68 -17.62 4.60
C LEU A 475 -7.59 -18.49 3.35
N ILE A 476 -8.72 -18.76 2.67
CA ILE A 476 -8.75 -19.49 1.39
C ILE A 476 -7.94 -18.76 0.33
N THR A 477 -8.08 -17.42 0.23
CA THR A 477 -7.32 -16.61 -0.74
C THR A 477 -5.82 -16.70 -0.48
N THR A 478 -5.39 -16.57 0.79
CA THR A 478 -3.97 -16.73 1.15
C THR A 478 -3.46 -18.15 0.86
N SER A 479 -4.27 -19.18 1.13
CA SER A 479 -3.95 -20.57 0.80
C SER A 479 -3.76 -20.78 -0.70
N ALA A 480 -4.65 -20.22 -1.53
CA ALA A 480 -4.51 -20.27 -2.99
C ALA A 480 -3.21 -19.61 -3.47
N ILE A 481 -2.89 -18.42 -2.92
CA ILE A 481 -1.64 -17.71 -3.23
C ILE A 481 -0.41 -18.56 -2.87
N MET A 482 -0.43 -19.23 -1.71
CA MET A 482 0.66 -20.11 -1.26
C MET A 482 0.83 -21.31 -2.16
N ILE A 483 -0.25 -22.00 -2.49
CA ILE A 483 -0.26 -23.14 -3.41
C ILE A 483 0.30 -22.71 -4.78
N GLY A 484 -0.19 -21.62 -5.36
CA GLY A 484 0.21 -21.19 -6.70
C GLY A 484 1.69 -20.79 -6.84
N HIS A 485 2.35 -20.37 -5.75
CA HIS A 485 3.72 -19.84 -5.81
C HIS A 485 4.76 -20.70 -5.11
N ARG A 486 4.40 -21.41 -4.03
CA ARG A 486 5.37 -22.17 -3.20
C ARG A 486 5.26 -23.67 -3.39
N TRP A 487 4.14 -24.19 -3.88
CA TRP A 487 4.00 -25.62 -4.15
C TRP A 487 4.67 -25.98 -5.47
N ASN A 488 5.55 -26.98 -5.42
CA ASN A 488 6.34 -27.44 -6.56
C ASN A 488 5.67 -28.66 -7.22
N ASP A 489 4.44 -28.48 -7.71
CA ASP A 489 3.64 -29.49 -8.41
C ASP A 489 3.12 -28.90 -9.73
N THR A 490 2.98 -29.74 -10.77
CA THR A 490 2.44 -29.34 -12.07
C THR A 490 0.98 -28.88 -11.97
N ASN A 491 0.21 -29.44 -11.03
CA ASN A 491 -1.21 -29.11 -10.83
C ASN A 491 -1.47 -27.90 -9.92
N ARG A 492 -0.43 -27.18 -9.49
CA ARG A 492 -0.55 -26.09 -8.51
C ARG A 492 -1.51 -24.97 -8.92
N TYR A 493 -1.51 -24.59 -10.20
CA TYR A 493 -2.35 -23.49 -10.69
C TYR A 493 -3.81 -23.89 -10.75
N ASN A 494 -4.10 -25.11 -11.23
CA ASN A 494 -5.45 -25.68 -11.22
C ASN A 494 -6.04 -25.75 -9.80
N PHE A 495 -5.23 -26.20 -8.83
CA PHE A 495 -5.68 -26.26 -7.43
C PHE A 495 -5.84 -24.86 -6.82
N SER A 496 -4.95 -23.91 -7.12
CA SER A 496 -5.10 -22.51 -6.71
C SER A 496 -6.39 -21.87 -7.27
N LEU A 497 -6.67 -22.08 -8.55
CA LEU A 497 -7.90 -21.58 -9.20
C LEU A 497 -9.17 -22.21 -8.60
N TYR A 498 -9.13 -23.50 -8.26
CA TYR A 498 -10.21 -24.15 -7.53
C TYR A 498 -10.49 -23.45 -6.18
N LEU A 499 -9.43 -23.19 -5.40
CA LEU A 499 -9.56 -22.50 -4.11
C LEU A 499 -10.09 -21.06 -4.28
N LEU A 500 -9.63 -20.32 -5.29
CA LEU A 500 -10.12 -18.96 -5.56
C LEU A 500 -11.58 -18.94 -6.00
N LYS A 501 -12.02 -19.90 -6.83
CA LYS A 501 -13.43 -20.06 -7.18
C LYS A 501 -14.28 -20.44 -5.96
N LYS A 502 -13.74 -21.24 -5.03
CA LYS A 502 -14.39 -21.52 -3.74
C LYS A 502 -14.52 -20.24 -2.89
N ALA A 503 -13.45 -19.44 -2.79
CA ALA A 503 -13.45 -18.18 -2.05
C ALA A 503 -14.45 -17.17 -2.64
N SER A 504 -14.54 -17.03 -3.97
CA SER A 504 -15.44 -16.07 -4.60
C SER A 504 -16.91 -16.40 -4.36
N ARG A 505 -17.27 -17.69 -4.25
CA ARG A 505 -18.63 -18.14 -3.92
C ARG A 505 -19.05 -17.81 -2.49
N LEU A 506 -18.10 -17.86 -1.55
CA LEU A 506 -18.35 -17.49 -0.15
C LEU A 506 -18.55 -15.98 0.02
N GLY A 507 -18.07 -15.19 -0.94
CA GLY A 507 -18.15 -13.73 -0.92
C GLY A 507 -17.21 -13.11 0.11
N GLY A 508 -17.29 -11.79 0.22
CA GLY A 508 -16.48 -11.00 1.14
C GLY A 508 -16.78 -9.51 0.99
N ASN A 509 -15.98 -8.68 1.65
CA ASN A 509 -16.08 -7.24 1.44
C ASN A 509 -15.74 -6.86 -0.01
N TYR A 510 -16.16 -5.68 -0.47
CA TYR A 510 -15.90 -5.21 -1.84
C TYR A 510 -14.42 -5.35 -2.22
N TRP A 511 -13.53 -4.94 -1.32
CA TRP A 511 -12.09 -5.00 -1.54
C TRP A 511 -11.52 -6.42 -1.56
N GLU A 512 -12.06 -7.32 -0.75
CA GLU A 512 -11.66 -8.73 -0.74
C GLU A 512 -12.09 -9.41 -2.04
N THR A 513 -13.30 -9.10 -2.51
CA THR A 513 -13.82 -9.56 -3.80
C THR A 513 -12.95 -9.05 -4.95
N LEU A 514 -12.53 -7.78 -4.92
CA LEU A 514 -11.60 -7.20 -5.89
C LEU A 514 -10.27 -7.95 -5.93
N ASN A 515 -9.69 -8.22 -4.75
CA ASN A 515 -8.44 -8.95 -4.65
C ASN A 515 -8.58 -10.38 -5.20
N MET A 516 -9.68 -11.08 -4.88
CA MET A 516 -9.95 -12.42 -5.44
C MET A 516 -10.02 -12.41 -6.96
N HIS A 517 -10.76 -11.47 -7.56
CA HIS A 517 -10.88 -11.36 -9.02
C HIS A 517 -9.54 -11.06 -9.68
N TYR A 518 -8.73 -10.21 -9.06
CA TYR A 518 -7.36 -9.96 -9.50
C TYR A 518 -6.50 -11.24 -9.46
N ARG A 519 -6.59 -12.03 -8.38
CA ARG A 519 -5.84 -13.29 -8.25
C ARG A 519 -6.29 -14.33 -9.27
N VAL A 520 -7.59 -14.45 -9.54
CA VAL A 520 -8.11 -15.36 -10.58
C VAL A 520 -7.47 -15.03 -11.93
N LYS A 521 -7.57 -13.77 -12.36
CA LYS A 521 -6.96 -13.31 -13.62
C LYS A 521 -5.45 -13.55 -13.67
N GLN A 522 -4.75 -13.31 -12.56
CA GLN A 522 -3.31 -13.55 -12.47
C GLN A 522 -2.96 -15.04 -12.67
N PHE A 523 -3.74 -15.97 -12.11
CA PHE A 523 -3.47 -17.40 -12.24
C PHE A 523 -3.98 -18.02 -13.54
N GLU A 524 -4.97 -17.43 -14.21
CA GLU A 524 -5.47 -17.87 -15.52
C GLU A 524 -4.51 -17.56 -16.68
N CYS A 525 -3.63 -16.58 -16.53
CA CYS A 525 -2.59 -16.28 -17.51
C CYS A 525 -1.40 -17.28 -17.49
N PHE A 526 -1.47 -18.33 -16.67
CA PHE A 526 -0.44 -19.37 -16.51
C PHE A 526 -1.03 -20.77 -16.68
#